data_AF-A0A2W6EM90-F1
#
_entry.id   AF-A0A2W6EM90-F1
#
_cell.length_a   1.000
_cell.length_b   1.000
_cell.length_c   1.000
_cell.angle_alpha   90.00
_cell.angle_beta   90.00
_cell.angle_gamma   90.00
#
_symmetry.space_group_name_H-M   'P 1'
#
loop_
_entity.id
_entity.type
_entity.pdbx_description
1 polymer ?
#
loop_
_entity_poly.entity_id
_entity_poly.type
_entity_poly.pdbx_seq_one_letter_code
_entity_poly.pdbx_strand_id
1 'polypeptide(L)'
;MPEVSFDNLLIICVIAALAPLIAGALPKLRVPAVVLEIVAGIVVGPNGLDWVQIDTPVQILALFGLAFLLFLAGLEIDLARLRGRTLGVAVGGYVVTLGLGLAAGSALDAAGWVQQPPLIAIALSATALGLV
;
A
#
# COMPACT_ATOMS: atom_id res chain seq x y z
N MET A 1 -16.75 -8.31 -27.79
CA MET A 1 -16.09 -8.41 -26.47
C MET A 1 -14.75 -7.70 -26.63
N PRO A 2 -14.38 -6.70 -25.81
CA PRO A 2 -13.00 -6.24 -25.82
C PRO A 2 -12.09 -7.45 -25.57
N GLU A 3 -11.05 -7.61 -26.38
CA GLU A 3 -10.10 -8.70 -26.21
C GLU A 3 -9.37 -8.50 -24.87
N VAL A 4 -9.44 -9.52 -24.01
CA VAL A 4 -8.73 -9.49 -22.73
C VAL A 4 -7.27 -9.83 -23.02
N SER A 5 -6.39 -8.83 -22.92
CA SER A 5 -4.93 -9.03 -22.95
C SER A 5 -4.40 -9.24 -21.53
N PHE A 6 -3.32 -10.02 -21.41
CA PHE A 6 -2.62 -10.27 -20.15
C PHE A 6 -1.19 -9.69 -20.15
N ASP A 7 -0.82 -8.91 -21.16
CA ASP A 7 0.54 -8.39 -21.30
C ASP A 7 0.91 -7.44 -20.15
N ASN A 8 -0.02 -6.55 -19.78
CA ASN A 8 0.12 -5.65 -18.63
C ASN A 8 0.33 -6.43 -17.33
N LEU A 9 -0.49 -7.46 -17.12
CA LEU A 9 -0.42 -8.32 -15.95
C LEU A 9 0.90 -9.08 -15.89
N LEU A 10 1.38 -9.59 -17.03
CA LEU A 10 2.66 -10.29 -17.12
C LEU A 10 3.82 -9.38 -16.71
N ILE A 11 3.86 -8.15 -17.20
CA ILE A 11 4.89 -7.17 -16.84
C ILE A 11 4.86 -6.90 -15.33
N ILE A 12 3.68 -6.67 -14.75
CA ILE A 12 3.51 -6.44 -13.31
C ILE A 12 3.99 -7.65 -12.49
N CYS A 13 3.61 -8.86 -12.88
CA CYS A 13 4.05 -10.09 -12.21
C CYS A 13 5.57 -10.29 -12.28
N VAL A 14 6.19 -9.97 -13.42
CA VAL A 14 7.65 -10.01 -13.57
C VAL A 14 8.32 -8.99 -12.65
N ILE A 15 7.80 -7.76 -12.57
CA ILE A 15 8.31 -6.74 -11.64
C ILE A 15 8.20 -7.21 -10.19
N ALA A 16 7.03 -7.72 -9.79
CA ALA A 16 6.80 -8.22 -8.44
C ALA A 16 7.72 -9.41 -8.08
N ALA A 17 8.05 -10.28 -9.04
CA ALA A 17 9.00 -11.37 -8.82
C ALA A 17 10.46 -10.89 -8.75
N LEU A 18 10.85 -9.90 -9.58
CA LEU A 18 12.21 -9.41 -9.65
C LEU A 18 12.57 -8.47 -8.49
N ALA A 19 11.64 -7.67 -8.00
CA ALA A 19 11.89 -6.71 -6.92
C ALA A 19 12.54 -7.32 -5.67
N PRO A 20 12.01 -8.40 -5.06
CA PRO A 20 12.66 -9.03 -3.90
C PRO A 20 13.99 -9.70 -4.25
N LEU A 21 14.13 -10.25 -5.48
CA LEU A 21 15.39 -10.85 -5.93
C LEU A 21 16.50 -9.79 -6.06
N ILE A 22 16.18 -8.62 -6.61
CA ILE A 22 17.10 -7.49 -6.74
C ILE A 22 17.45 -6.94 -5.35
N ALA A 23 16.46 -6.76 -4.47
CA ALA A 23 16.68 -6.31 -3.10
C ALA A 23 17.61 -7.27 -2.33
N GLY A 24 17.41 -8.59 -2.50
CA GLY A 24 18.27 -9.62 -1.91
C GLY A 24 19.67 -9.69 -2.52
N ALA A 25 19.81 -9.44 -3.82
CA ALA A 25 21.10 -9.46 -4.51
C ALA A 25 21.98 -8.24 -4.23
N LEU A 26 21.39 -7.10 -3.84
CA LEU A 26 22.11 -5.88 -3.47
C LEU A 26 21.96 -5.56 -1.97
N PRO A 27 22.56 -6.35 -1.06
CA PRO A 27 22.39 -6.16 0.40
C PRO A 27 22.95 -4.83 0.92
N LYS A 28 23.75 -4.11 0.12
CA LYS A 28 24.20 -2.74 0.44
C LYS A 28 23.09 -1.71 0.27
N LEU A 29 22.09 -2.01 -0.56
CA LEU A 29 20.92 -1.17 -0.79
C LEU A 29 19.89 -1.50 0.32
N ARG A 30 19.87 -0.67 1.37
CA ARG A 30 18.95 -0.84 2.53
C ARG A 30 17.52 -0.40 2.19
N VAL A 31 16.94 -0.98 1.14
CA VAL A 31 15.66 -0.57 0.58
C VAL A 31 14.72 -1.78 0.54
N PRO A 32 13.51 -1.69 1.11
CA PRO A 32 12.51 -2.75 1.02
C PRO A 32 12.11 -3.04 -0.44
N ALA A 33 11.77 -4.29 -0.75
CA ALA A 33 11.34 -4.72 -2.09
C ALA A 33 10.17 -3.88 -2.63
N VAL A 34 9.20 -3.56 -1.78
CA VAL A 34 8.04 -2.71 -2.09
C VAL A 34 8.43 -1.35 -2.67
N VAL A 35 9.53 -0.75 -2.21
CA VAL A 35 9.99 0.54 -2.77
C VAL A 35 10.45 0.34 -4.21
N LEU A 36 11.11 -0.78 -4.52
CA LEU A 36 11.50 -1.12 -5.89
C LEU A 36 10.27 -1.38 -6.77
N GLU A 37 9.24 -2.04 -6.24
CA GLU A 37 7.97 -2.27 -6.95
C GLU A 37 7.26 -0.95 -7.27
N ILE A 38 7.17 -0.03 -6.30
CA ILE A 38 6.58 1.30 -6.51
C ILE A 38 7.35 2.08 -7.57
N VAL A 39 8.68 2.12 -7.46
CA VAL A 39 9.53 2.84 -8.42
C VAL A 39 9.40 2.22 -9.82
N ALA A 40 9.45 0.90 -9.94
CA ALA A 40 9.27 0.21 -11.21
C ALA A 40 7.89 0.49 -11.80
N GLY A 41 6.83 0.46 -10.99
CA GLY A 41 5.47 0.80 -11.40
C GLY A 41 5.33 2.24 -11.90
N ILE A 42 5.98 3.21 -11.23
CA ILE A 42 6.03 4.60 -11.70
C ILE A 42 6.74 4.68 -13.05
N VAL A 43 7.86 3.96 -13.21
CA VAL A 43 8.67 3.97 -14.44
C VAL A 43 7.93 3.33 -15.61
N VAL A 44 7.29 2.18 -15.44
CA VAL A 44 6.60 1.48 -16.55
C VAL A 44 5.17 1.97 -16.79
N GLY A 45 4.59 2.66 -15.81
CA GLY A 45 3.22 3.16 -15.86
C GLY A 45 3.03 4.36 -16.81
N PRO A 46 1.81 4.88 -16.89
CA PRO A 46 1.42 5.90 -17.88
C PRO A 46 2.13 7.25 -17.70
N ASN A 47 2.60 7.55 -16.49
CA ASN A 47 3.36 8.78 -16.22
C ASN A 47 4.87 8.61 -16.51
N GLY A 48 5.33 7.38 -16.79
CA GLY A 48 6.71 7.05 -17.11
C GLY A 48 6.86 6.69 -18.59
N LEU A 49 7.07 5.40 -18.85
CA LEU A 49 7.27 4.84 -20.19
C LEU A 49 5.96 4.49 -20.92
N ASP A 50 4.82 4.52 -20.21
CA ASP A 50 3.49 4.15 -20.73
C ASP A 50 3.46 2.75 -21.37
N TRP A 51 4.19 1.80 -20.78
CA TRP A 51 4.20 0.40 -21.21
C TRP A 51 3.08 -0.41 -20.58
N VAL A 52 2.63 0.00 -19.40
CA VAL A 52 1.63 -0.70 -18.61
C VAL A 52 0.47 0.22 -18.29
N GLN A 53 -0.74 -0.25 -18.59
CA GLN A 53 -1.98 0.39 -18.16
C GLN A 53 -2.82 -0.51 -17.26
N ILE A 54 -3.68 0.09 -16.44
CA ILE A 54 -4.51 -0.61 -15.47
C ILE A 54 -5.78 -1.13 -16.17
N ASP A 55 -5.68 -2.29 -16.78
CA ASP A 55 -6.77 -2.99 -17.45
C ASP A 55 -7.51 -3.96 -16.51
N THR A 56 -8.57 -4.58 -17.02
CA THR A 56 -9.47 -5.43 -16.21
C THR A 56 -8.74 -6.57 -15.47
N PRO A 57 -7.83 -7.35 -16.09
CA PRO A 57 -7.07 -8.38 -15.37
C PRO A 57 -6.22 -7.83 -14.23
N VAL A 58 -5.56 -6.69 -14.43
CA VAL A 58 -4.76 -6.03 -13.39
C VAL A 58 -5.65 -5.58 -12.22
N GLN A 59 -6.81 -4.96 -12.51
CA GLN A 59 -7.75 -4.53 -11.48
C GLN A 59 -8.29 -5.71 -10.66
N ILE A 60 -8.64 -6.81 -11.33
CA ILE A 60 -9.12 -8.03 -10.68
C ILE A 60 -8.02 -8.58 -9.76
N LEU A 61 -6.79 -8.76 -10.26
CA LEU A 61 -5.71 -9.31 -9.46
C LEU A 61 -5.36 -8.39 -8.27
N ALA A 62 -5.35 -7.08 -8.46
CA ALA A 62 -5.10 -6.11 -7.39
C ALA A 62 -6.15 -6.22 -6.27
N LEU A 63 -7.44 -6.37 -6.64
CA LEU A 63 -8.52 -6.56 -5.67
C LEU A 63 -8.37 -7.88 -4.91
N PHE A 64 -8.07 -8.97 -5.61
CA PHE A 64 -7.82 -10.27 -4.96
C PHE A 64 -6.60 -10.20 -4.04
N GLY A 65 -5.49 -9.65 -4.50
CA GLY A 65 -4.26 -9.48 -3.71
C GLY A 65 -4.51 -8.69 -2.44
N LEU A 66 -5.20 -7.55 -2.53
CA LEU A 66 -5.61 -6.76 -1.37
C LEU A 66 -6.51 -7.56 -0.42
N ALA A 67 -7.49 -8.28 -0.94
CA ALA A 67 -8.37 -9.12 -0.12
C ALA A 67 -7.59 -10.24 0.60
N PHE A 68 -6.64 -10.89 -0.07
CA PHE A 68 -5.79 -11.92 0.54
C PHE A 68 -4.87 -11.34 1.62
N LEU A 69 -4.26 -10.18 1.38
CA LEU A 69 -3.42 -9.51 2.38
C LEU A 69 -4.22 -9.14 3.64
N LEU A 70 -5.41 -8.56 3.46
CA LEU A 70 -6.30 -8.22 4.58
C LEU A 70 -6.83 -9.48 5.30
N PHE A 71 -7.09 -10.56 4.56
CA PHE A 71 -7.48 -11.84 5.13
C PHE A 71 -6.38 -12.47 5.97
N LEU A 72 -5.15 -12.55 5.44
CA LEU A 72 -3.98 -13.05 6.17
C LEU A 72 -3.70 -12.23 7.43
N ALA A 73 -3.73 -10.89 7.31
CA ALA A 73 -3.61 -10.01 8.47
C ALA A 73 -4.70 -10.29 9.51
N GLY A 74 -5.93 -10.56 9.08
CA GLY A 74 -7.02 -10.96 9.96
C GLY A 74 -6.79 -12.30 10.67
N LEU A 75 -6.18 -13.28 10.00
CA LEU A 75 -5.86 -14.59 10.56
C LEU A 75 -4.74 -14.53 11.63
N GLU A 76 -3.85 -13.55 11.55
CA GLU A 76 -2.78 -13.35 12.54
C GLU A 76 -3.25 -12.67 13.84
N ILE A 77 -4.48 -12.11 13.86
CA ILE A 77 -5.00 -11.38 15.02
C ILE A 77 -5.55 -12.34 16.09
N ASP A 78 -4.88 -12.38 17.24
CA ASP A 78 -5.37 -13.06 18.46
C ASP A 78 -6.23 -12.11 19.32
N LEU A 79 -7.55 -12.21 19.17
CA LEU A 79 -8.53 -11.40 19.91
C LEU A 79 -8.48 -11.64 21.44
N ALA A 80 -7.97 -12.78 21.91
CA ALA A 80 -7.86 -13.04 23.35
C ALA A 80 -6.76 -12.18 23.99
N ARG A 81 -5.70 -11.88 23.22
CA ARG A 81 -4.61 -10.98 23.64
C ARG A 81 -4.96 -9.50 23.53
N LEU A 82 -5.96 -9.16 22.71
CA LEU A 82 -6.39 -7.78 22.46
C LEU A 82 -7.30 -7.23 23.58
N ARG A 83 -6.82 -7.24 24.83
CA ARG A 83 -7.60 -6.84 26.02
C ARG A 83 -6.78 -5.99 27.00
N GLY A 84 -7.47 -5.32 27.92
CA GLY A 84 -6.86 -4.54 29.00
C GLY A 84 -5.90 -3.47 28.48
N ARG A 85 -4.66 -3.46 28.99
CA ARG A 85 -3.64 -2.47 28.62
C ARG A 85 -3.29 -2.53 27.12
N THR A 86 -3.22 -3.70 26.52
CA THR A 86 -2.87 -3.86 25.10
C THR A 86 -3.88 -3.17 24.20
N LEU A 87 -5.18 -3.39 24.44
CA LEU A 87 -6.24 -2.71 23.71
C LEU A 87 -6.20 -1.19 23.95
N GLY A 88 -5.99 -0.77 25.20
CA GLY A 88 -5.90 0.66 25.54
C GLY A 88 -4.75 1.37 24.82
N VAL A 89 -3.57 0.75 24.73
CA VAL A 89 -2.43 1.29 23.99
C VAL A 89 -2.69 1.28 22.49
N ALA A 90 -3.28 0.22 21.94
CA ALA A 90 -3.60 0.14 20.51
C ALA A 90 -4.62 1.21 20.10
N VAL A 91 -5.73 1.35 20.84
CA VAL A 91 -6.75 2.38 20.57
C VAL A 91 -6.20 3.77 20.82
N GLY A 92 -5.47 3.98 21.92
CA GLY A 92 -4.83 5.26 22.23
C GLY A 92 -3.85 5.69 21.13
N GLY A 93 -3.00 4.77 20.69
CA GLY A 93 -2.08 4.99 19.57
C GLY A 93 -2.81 5.32 18.28
N TYR A 94 -3.85 4.56 17.92
CA TYR A 94 -4.65 4.84 16.74
C TYR A 94 -5.34 6.21 16.79
N VAL A 95 -5.93 6.59 17.93
CA VAL A 95 -6.55 7.91 18.11
C VAL A 95 -5.52 9.04 18.00
N VAL A 96 -4.32 8.87 18.56
CA VAL A 96 -3.23 9.85 18.42
C VAL A 96 -2.82 9.98 16.96
N THR A 97 -2.58 8.87 16.25
CA THR A 97 -2.21 8.90 14.83
C THR A 97 -3.31 9.53 13.98
N LEU A 98 -4.58 9.23 14.26
CA LEU A 98 -5.72 9.84 13.57
C LEU A 98 -5.78 11.35 13.83
N GLY A 99 -5.55 11.79 15.06
CA GLY A 99 -5.47 13.20 15.43
C GLY A 99 -4.33 13.93 14.72
N LEU A 100 -3.15 13.31 14.65
CA LEU A 100 -2.01 13.83 13.90
C LEU A 100 -2.30 13.90 12.39
N GLY A 101 -2.96 12.87 11.84
CA GLY A 101 -3.39 12.85 10.44
C GLY A 101 -4.39 13.96 10.11
N LEU A 102 -5.35 14.23 11.00
CA LEU A 102 -6.29 15.35 10.86
C LEU A 102 -5.59 16.70 10.94
N ALA A 103 -4.64 16.85 11.88
CA ALA A 103 -3.85 18.08 11.99
C ALA A 103 -2.98 18.33 10.74
N ALA A 104 -2.37 17.29 10.20
CA ALA A 104 -1.62 17.38 8.95
C ALA A 104 -2.55 17.70 7.77
N GLY A 105 -3.69 17.01 7.66
CA GLY A 105 -4.67 17.25 6.61
C GLY A 105 -5.23 18.68 6.63
N SER A 106 -5.52 19.23 7.81
CA SER A 106 -6.03 20.61 7.94
C SER A 106 -4.95 21.66 7.68
N ALA A 107 -3.69 21.39 8.06
CA ALA A 107 -2.57 22.26 7.70
C ALA A 107 -2.36 22.32 6.17
N LEU A 108 -2.51 21.19 5.48
CA LEU A 108 -2.39 21.11 4.02
C LEU A 108 -3.56 21.80 3.29
N ASP A 109 -4.77 21.70 3.84
CA ASP A 109 -5.94 22.41 3.35
C ASP A 109 -5.81 23.94 3.54
N ALA A 110 -5.29 24.39 4.69
CA ALA A 110 -4.97 25.79 4.90
C ALA A 110 -3.90 26.34 3.93
N ALA A 111 -2.98 25.48 3.45
CA ALA A 111 -2.02 25.81 2.41
C ALA A 111 -2.60 25.75 0.97
N GLY A 112 -3.86 25.32 0.82
CA GLY A 112 -4.55 25.19 -0.47
C GLY A 112 -4.13 23.96 -1.30
N TRP A 113 -3.43 22.99 -0.71
CA TRP A 113 -2.94 21.81 -1.44
C TRP A 113 -3.95 20.66 -1.46
N VAL A 114 -4.92 20.66 -0.55
CA VAL A 114 -5.85 19.56 -0.30
C VAL A 114 -7.25 20.14 -0.11
N GLN A 115 -8.28 19.43 -0.57
CA GLN A 115 -9.69 19.84 -0.38
C GLN A 115 -10.42 18.97 0.65
N GLN A 116 -9.86 17.83 1.04
CA GLN A 116 -10.50 16.83 1.91
C GLN A 116 -9.54 16.33 3.01
N PRO A 117 -9.32 17.11 4.07
CA PRO A 117 -8.49 16.72 5.23
C PRO A 117 -8.79 15.34 5.82
N PRO A 118 -10.06 14.88 5.95
CA PRO A 118 -10.35 13.57 6.52
C PRO A 118 -9.78 12.40 5.70
N LEU A 119 -9.69 12.53 4.37
CA LEU A 119 -9.10 11.47 3.54
C LEU A 119 -7.61 11.29 3.83
N ILE A 120 -6.89 12.40 4.02
CA ILE A 120 -5.47 12.35 4.41
C ILE A 120 -5.32 11.72 5.78
N ALA A 121 -6.17 12.10 6.73
CA ALA A 121 -6.11 11.52 8.07
C ALA A 121 -6.30 9.99 8.05
N ILE A 122 -7.28 9.51 7.30
CA ILE A 122 -7.53 8.07 7.15
C ILE A 122 -6.32 7.39 6.48
N ALA A 123 -5.85 7.94 5.36
CA ALA A 123 -4.72 7.38 4.60
C ALA A 123 -3.43 7.29 5.45
N LEU A 124 -3.14 8.31 6.26
CA LEU A 124 -1.96 8.34 7.13
C LEU A 124 -2.13 7.51 8.41
N SER A 125 -3.37 7.23 8.84
CA SER A 125 -3.63 6.43 10.04
C SER A 125 -3.53 4.92 9.80
N ALA A 126 -3.61 4.47 8.55
CA ALA A 126 -3.52 3.06 8.20
C ALA A 126 -2.09 2.53 8.35
N THR A 127 -1.94 1.36 8.97
CA THR A 127 -0.64 0.65 9.09
C THR A 127 -0.68 -0.63 8.28
N ALA A 128 0.24 -0.78 7.32
CA ALA A 128 0.37 -1.99 6.52
C ALA A 128 1.35 -2.97 7.17
N LEU A 129 0.84 -3.91 7.99
CA LEU A 129 1.66 -4.93 8.66
C LEU A 129 2.23 -5.98 7.68
N GLY A 130 1.58 -6.20 6.54
CA GLY A 130 2.00 -7.20 5.54
C GLY A 130 3.14 -6.78 4.61
N LEU A 131 3.70 -5.58 4.77
CA LEU A 131 4.77 -5.03 3.93
C LEU A 131 6.12 -4.89 4.68
N VAL A 132 6.27 -5.59 5.81
CA VAL A 132 7.45 -5.54 6.70
C VAL A 132 8.31 -6.79 6.53
#